data_AF-A0A7Y4ZQ18-F1
#
_entry.id   AF-A0A7Y4ZQ18-F1
#
_cell.length_a   1.000
_cell.length_b   1.000
_cell.length_c   1.000
_cell.angle_alpha   90.00
_cell.angle_beta   90.00
_cell.angle_gamma   90.00
#
_symmetry.space_group_name_H-M   'P 1'
#
loop_
_entity.id
_entity.type
_entity.pdbx_description
1 polymer ?
#
loop_
_entity_poly.entity_id
_entity_poly.type
_entity_poly.pdbx_seq_one_letter_code
_entity_poly.pdbx_strand_id
1 'polypeptide(L)'
;MLRALPLRIVTYNVRYFSHATRGIASTSANVARIAHALASLSPLPDIICLQEVETMSLRSRLSHSKLRPGQTQVDRLMQFFRAALRMRSAKDGYTAHYFPAHTYKLTKSTSAYTTGLAIITAPGIEVDTHNAGEPRDITHRRETVVRHLKQTRICAHVRFMHPETGSVDLFNTHLSLPSAFAKEFWFKEQRMGFGKNQLKEVENLLEFVETAKTSDRVIIVGDFNALPGSPVYQRVRGALGLRDPYAERTSLSVDELAQVPTAGFMALRFRLDHLFSGAGLRWENFDGTRPFGDTWSTFNGLSDHVPVIGSCVASS
;
A
#
# COMPACT_ATOMS: atom_id res chain seq x y z
N MET A 1 -1.41 32.23 -16.24
CA MET A 1 -2.13 31.36 -15.30
C MET A 1 -1.11 30.39 -14.70
N LEU A 2 -0.87 30.45 -13.39
CA LEU A 2 -0.07 29.43 -12.70
C LEU A 2 -0.83 28.10 -12.83
N ARG A 3 -0.18 27.07 -13.39
CA ARG A 3 -0.78 25.75 -13.54
C ARG A 3 -1.01 25.17 -12.14
N ALA A 4 -2.26 24.85 -11.85
CA ALA A 4 -2.69 24.03 -10.72
C ALA A 4 -1.79 22.79 -10.54
N LEU A 5 -1.37 22.48 -9.30
CA LEU A 5 -0.51 21.32 -9.04
C LEU A 5 -1.35 20.03 -8.99
N PRO A 6 -0.96 18.97 -9.73
CA PRO A 6 -1.68 17.71 -9.73
C PRO A 6 -1.54 17.00 -8.37
N LEU A 7 -2.60 16.29 -7.96
CA LEU A 7 -2.61 15.40 -6.80
C LEU A 7 -1.61 14.27 -7.01
N ARG A 8 -0.59 14.17 -6.14
CA ARG A 8 0.48 13.16 -6.23
C ARG A 8 0.35 12.10 -5.15
N ILE A 9 0.31 10.84 -5.56
CA ILE A 9 0.04 9.69 -4.70
C ILE A 9 1.17 8.67 -4.81
N VAL A 10 1.56 8.11 -3.67
CA VAL A 10 2.50 6.99 -3.56
C VAL A 10 1.76 5.81 -2.94
N THR A 11 1.88 4.61 -3.52
CA THR A 11 1.56 3.36 -2.83
C THR A 11 2.80 2.51 -2.71
N TYR A 12 3.06 1.98 -1.51
CA TYR A 12 4.29 1.27 -1.22
C TYR A 12 4.13 0.23 -0.11
N ASN A 13 4.35 -1.04 -0.45
CA ASN A 13 4.50 -2.09 0.54
C ASN A 13 5.89 -1.92 1.19
N VAL A 14 5.94 -1.58 2.47
CA VAL A 14 7.19 -1.26 3.18
C VAL A 14 7.79 -2.47 3.89
N ARG A 15 7.38 -3.69 3.53
CA ARG A 15 7.91 -4.90 4.13
C ARG A 15 9.43 -4.91 4.03
N TYR A 16 10.07 -4.93 5.18
CA TYR A 16 11.52 -4.96 5.28
C TYR A 16 12.00 -6.38 4.95
N PHE A 17 13.19 -6.49 4.37
CA PHE A 17 14.00 -7.70 4.48
C PHE A 17 14.38 -7.93 5.96
N SER A 18 13.43 -8.45 6.74
CA SER A 18 13.66 -9.00 8.08
C SER A 18 13.31 -10.49 8.10
N HIS A 19 13.76 -11.23 7.09
CA HIS A 19 13.85 -12.68 7.21
C HIS A 19 15.11 -13.03 7.99
N ALA A 20 14.91 -13.36 9.26
CA ALA A 20 15.76 -14.15 10.16
C ALA A 20 17.20 -13.66 10.52
N THR A 21 17.85 -12.75 9.78
CA THR A 21 19.32 -12.56 9.93
C THR A 21 19.80 -11.17 10.37
N ARG A 22 18.92 -10.17 10.55
CA ARG A 22 19.35 -8.82 10.98
C ARG A 22 18.54 -8.29 12.17
N GLY A 23 19.27 -7.93 13.24
CA GLY A 23 18.75 -7.56 14.55
C GLY A 23 17.98 -6.23 14.63
N ILE A 24 17.57 -5.86 15.84
CA ILE A 24 16.70 -4.70 16.17
C ILE A 24 17.23 -3.35 15.66
N ALA A 25 18.56 -3.20 15.52
CA ALA A 25 19.17 -2.01 14.91
C ALA A 25 18.86 -1.87 13.41
N SER A 26 18.64 -3.00 12.71
CA SER A 26 18.38 -3.03 11.27
C SER A 26 17.01 -2.48 10.88
N THR A 27 16.00 -2.57 11.76
CA THR A 27 14.65 -2.08 11.44
C THR A 27 14.55 -0.57 11.54
N SER A 28 15.19 0.06 12.53
CA SER A 28 15.24 1.53 12.65
C SER A 28 15.89 2.19 11.46
N ALA A 29 17.06 1.68 11.05
CA ALA A 29 17.83 2.26 9.96
C ALA A 29 17.05 2.15 8.64
N ASN A 30 16.36 1.03 8.42
CA ASN A 30 15.52 0.87 7.23
C ASN A 30 14.30 1.79 7.25
N VAL A 31 13.58 1.91 8.37
CA VAL A 31 12.47 2.87 8.51
C VAL A 31 12.95 4.30 8.21
N ALA A 32 14.12 4.68 8.74
CA ALA A 32 14.72 5.98 8.46
C ALA A 32 15.08 6.16 6.98
N ARG A 33 15.66 5.14 6.33
CA ARG A 33 15.98 5.17 4.89
C ARG A 33 14.73 5.32 4.03
N ILE A 34 13.65 4.61 4.35
CA ILE A 34 12.35 4.76 3.66
C ILE A 34 11.81 6.17 3.85
N ALA A 35 11.82 6.70 5.08
CA ALA A 35 11.43 8.08 5.35
C ALA A 35 12.25 9.11 4.55
N HIS A 36 13.58 8.94 4.48
CA HIS A 36 14.45 9.79 3.67
C HIS A 36 14.16 9.67 2.17
N ALA A 37 13.91 8.46 1.66
CA ALA A 37 13.55 8.24 0.26
C ALA A 37 12.22 8.92 -0.10
N LEU A 38 11.20 8.77 0.74
CA LEU A 38 9.92 9.46 0.59
C LEU A 38 10.09 10.99 0.63
N ALA A 39 10.88 11.51 1.58
CA ALA A 39 11.17 12.95 1.69
C ALA A 39 12.07 13.48 0.57
N SER A 40 12.67 12.59 -0.23
CA SER A 40 13.52 12.96 -1.36
C SER A 40 12.77 13.16 -2.66
N LEU A 41 11.51 12.73 -2.71
CA LEU A 41 10.64 12.92 -3.87
C LEU A 41 10.48 14.41 -4.17
N SER A 42 10.56 14.75 -5.45
CA SER A 42 10.32 16.08 -5.97
C SER A 42 9.44 15.98 -7.22
N PRO A 43 8.20 16.51 -7.21
CA PRO A 43 7.53 17.11 -6.05
C PRO A 43 7.25 16.08 -4.94
N LEU A 44 7.06 16.57 -3.71
CA LEU A 44 6.65 15.76 -2.57
C LEU A 44 5.23 15.19 -2.80
N PRO A 45 4.93 14.00 -2.27
CA PRO A 45 3.61 13.40 -2.42
C PRO A 45 2.58 14.10 -1.53
N ASP A 46 1.34 14.24 -2.03
CA ASP A 46 0.20 14.70 -1.23
C ASP A 46 -0.36 13.56 -0.38
N ILE A 47 -0.33 12.33 -0.90
CA ILE A 47 -0.80 11.14 -0.21
C ILE A 47 0.23 10.00 -0.32
N ILE A 48 0.45 9.29 0.78
CA ILE A 48 1.29 8.09 0.84
C ILE A 48 0.49 6.94 1.46
N CYS A 49 0.24 5.89 0.69
CA CYS A 49 -0.41 4.65 1.10
C CYS A 49 0.65 3.58 1.37
N LEU A 50 0.65 3.02 2.58
CA LEU A 50 1.61 2.01 3.01
C LEU A 50 0.91 0.69 3.34
N GLN A 51 1.54 -0.41 2.95
CA GLN A 51 1.15 -1.78 3.35
C GLN A 51 2.25 -2.40 4.24
N GLU A 52 1.89 -3.46 4.98
CA GLU A 52 2.79 -4.18 5.89
C GLU A 52 3.36 -3.32 7.04
N VAL A 53 2.58 -2.36 7.53
CA VAL A 53 2.98 -1.46 8.61
C VAL A 53 2.78 -2.13 9.97
N GLU A 54 3.85 -2.39 10.71
CA GLU A 54 3.79 -3.11 12.00
C GLU A 54 3.09 -2.30 13.12
N THR A 55 2.07 -2.90 13.76
CA THR A 55 1.32 -2.31 14.89
C THR A 55 2.18 -2.17 16.14
N MET A 56 2.95 -3.21 16.46
CA MET A 56 3.79 -3.31 17.64
C MET A 56 5.01 -4.14 17.28
N SER A 57 6.22 -3.59 17.46
CA SER A 57 7.40 -4.45 17.36
C SER A 57 7.41 -5.39 18.57
N LEU A 58 7.04 -6.67 18.37
CA LEU A 58 7.16 -7.73 19.39
C LEU A 58 8.58 -7.81 19.99
N ARG A 59 9.56 -7.30 19.25
CA ARG A 59 10.97 -7.23 19.65
C ARG A 59 11.29 -6.12 20.65
N SER A 60 10.41 -5.13 20.85
CA SER A 60 10.60 -4.04 21.83
C SER A 60 10.44 -4.48 23.29
N ARG A 61 9.83 -5.64 23.56
CA ARG A 61 9.73 -6.18 24.92
C ARG A 61 11.01 -6.86 25.43
N LEU A 62 11.97 -7.16 24.56
CA LEU A 62 13.19 -7.90 24.92
C LEU A 62 14.47 -7.05 24.93
N SER A 63 14.42 -5.79 24.49
CA SER A 63 15.57 -4.88 24.53
C SER A 63 15.17 -3.50 25.05
N HIS A 64 15.19 -3.33 26.38
CA HIS A 64 15.07 -2.01 26.98
C HIS A 64 16.33 -1.18 26.71
N SER A 65 16.17 -0.12 25.93
CA SER A 65 16.73 1.22 26.19
C SER A 65 16.29 2.14 25.05
N LYS A 66 15.42 3.12 25.35
CA LYS A 66 14.95 4.25 24.49
C LYS A 66 13.62 4.15 23.71
N LEU A 67 12.90 3.03 23.68
CA LEU A 67 11.55 3.01 23.07
C LEU A 67 10.48 3.39 24.09
N ARG A 68 9.60 4.34 23.75
CA ARG A 68 8.39 4.63 24.54
C ARG A 68 7.43 3.43 24.41
N PRO A 69 6.91 2.88 25.51
CA PRO A 69 5.89 1.83 25.43
C PRO A 69 4.70 2.29 24.56
N GLY A 70 4.30 1.47 23.58
CA GLY A 70 3.13 1.74 22.72
C GLY A 70 3.40 2.47 21.40
N GLN A 71 4.64 2.79 21.05
CA GLN A 71 4.96 3.41 19.75
C GLN A 71 4.82 2.41 18.59
N THR A 72 4.03 2.76 17.58
CA THR A 72 3.85 1.96 16.35
C THR A 72 4.99 2.19 15.34
N GLN A 73 5.09 1.35 14.31
CA GLN A 73 6.06 1.57 13.24
C GLN A 73 5.77 2.86 12.45
N VAL A 74 4.48 3.20 12.26
CA VAL A 74 4.10 4.44 11.57
C VAL A 74 4.53 5.66 12.36
N ASP A 75 4.45 5.65 13.70
CA ASP A 75 4.93 6.77 14.52
C ASP A 75 6.43 7.01 14.32
N ARG A 76 7.20 5.92 14.23
CA ARG A 76 8.64 5.99 13.99
C ARG A 76 8.94 6.49 12.58
N LEU A 77 8.21 6.00 11.58
CA LEU A 77 8.32 6.49 10.20
C LEU A 77 8.04 7.99 10.15
N MET A 78 6.96 8.45 10.77
CA MET A 78 6.58 9.86 10.81
C MET A 78 7.64 10.73 11.50
N GLN A 79 8.26 10.24 12.59
CA GLN A 79 9.36 10.95 13.23
C GLN A 79 10.54 11.17 12.27
N PHE A 80 11.00 10.12 11.59
CA PHE A 80 12.10 10.23 10.63
C PHE A 80 11.70 11.05 9.39
N PHE A 81 10.47 10.91 8.92
CA PHE A 81 9.97 11.61 7.75
C PHE A 81 9.91 13.12 7.99
N ARG A 82 9.37 13.55 9.13
CA ARG A 82 9.38 14.97 9.54
C ARG A 82 10.79 15.51 9.72
N ALA A 83 11.69 14.74 10.33
CA ALA A 83 13.09 15.14 10.45
C ALA A 83 13.76 15.32 9.07
N ALA A 84 13.55 14.38 8.14
CA ALA A 84 14.06 14.45 6.78
C ALA A 84 13.49 15.65 5.99
N LEU A 85 12.21 15.97 6.16
CA LEU A 85 11.58 17.15 5.56
C LEU A 85 12.19 18.46 6.09
N ARG A 86 12.38 18.58 7.41
CA ARG A 86 13.03 19.76 8.02
C ARG A 86 14.44 19.98 7.52
N MET A 87 15.23 18.91 7.39
CA MET A 87 16.59 18.99 6.83
C MET A 87 16.60 19.54 5.40
N ARG A 88 15.50 19.40 4.67
CA ARG A 88 15.32 19.88 3.29
C ARG A 88 14.55 21.21 3.21
N SER A 89 14.28 21.85 4.35
CA SER A 89 13.44 23.06 4.44
C SER A 89 12.05 22.88 3.78
N ALA A 90 11.52 21.65 3.78
CA ALA A 90 10.19 21.33 3.28
C ALA A 90 9.15 21.37 4.41
N LYS A 91 7.87 21.53 4.06
CA LYS A 91 6.76 21.50 5.01
C LYS A 91 6.69 20.11 5.69
N ASP A 92 6.69 20.07 7.02
CA ASP A 92 6.72 18.83 7.82
C ASP A 92 5.37 18.47 8.49
N GLY A 93 4.31 19.23 8.21
CA GLY A 93 2.96 19.05 8.78
C GLY A 93 2.15 17.86 8.24
N TYR A 94 2.79 16.77 7.83
CA TYR A 94 2.10 15.55 7.37
C TYR A 94 1.40 14.85 8.55
N THR A 95 0.23 14.27 8.27
CA THR A 95 -0.59 13.51 9.24
C THR A 95 -0.72 12.06 8.79
N ALA A 96 -0.69 11.10 9.72
CA ALA A 96 -0.81 9.68 9.42
C ALA A 96 -2.07 9.08 10.06
N HIS A 97 -2.81 8.30 9.27
CA HIS A 97 -3.91 7.46 9.71
C HIS A 97 -3.47 6.00 9.65
N TYR A 98 -3.57 5.29 10.76
CA TYR A 98 -3.19 3.89 10.87
C TYR A 98 -4.42 2.98 10.95
N PHE A 99 -4.41 1.90 10.18
CA PHE A 99 -5.52 0.97 10.03
C PHE A 99 -5.02 -0.43 10.43
N PRO A 100 -5.26 -0.87 11.68
CA PRO A 100 -4.76 -2.16 12.15
C PRO A 100 -5.52 -3.31 11.50
N ALA A 101 -4.81 -4.31 10.95
CA ALA A 101 -5.44 -5.59 10.64
C ALA A 101 -5.57 -6.38 11.95
N HIS A 102 -6.78 -6.86 12.28
CA HIS A 102 -7.12 -7.39 13.61
C HIS A 102 -6.04 -8.27 14.27
N THR A 103 -5.72 -7.92 15.52
CA THR A 103 -4.79 -8.60 16.42
C THR A 103 -5.35 -9.90 16.97
N TYR A 104 -4.74 -11.03 16.61
CA TYR A 104 -4.94 -12.27 17.36
C TYR A 104 -4.15 -12.20 18.66
N LYS A 105 -4.84 -12.34 19.80
CA LYS A 105 -4.18 -12.56 21.09
C LYS A 105 -3.85 -14.06 21.19
N LEU A 106 -2.57 -14.42 21.12
CA LEU A 106 -2.11 -15.79 21.40
C LEU A 106 -2.28 -16.14 22.88
N THR A 107 -2.18 -15.15 23.77
CA THR A 107 -2.47 -15.25 25.21
C THR A 107 -3.04 -13.93 25.74
N LYS A 108 -3.46 -13.86 27.02
CA LYS A 108 -3.87 -12.60 27.67
C LYS A 108 -2.80 -11.50 27.58
N SER A 109 -1.52 -11.85 27.44
CA SER A 109 -0.39 -10.91 27.44
C SER A 109 0.37 -10.82 26.10
N THR A 110 0.13 -11.73 25.14
CA THR A 110 0.89 -11.83 23.88
C THR A 110 -0.03 -11.64 22.68
N SER A 111 0.17 -10.54 21.96
CA SER A 111 -0.40 -10.33 20.63
C SER A 111 0.46 -11.04 19.59
N ALA A 112 -0.16 -11.75 18.64
CA ALA A 112 0.48 -12.20 17.41
C ALA A 112 1.00 -10.98 16.65
N TYR A 113 2.12 -11.14 15.95
CA TYR A 113 2.65 -10.14 15.05
C TYR A 113 1.52 -9.62 14.14
N THR A 114 1.25 -8.31 14.19
CA THR A 114 0.23 -7.67 13.36
C THR A 114 0.87 -6.62 12.49
N THR A 115 0.56 -6.70 11.22
CA THR A 115 0.74 -5.61 10.27
C THR A 115 -0.62 -4.98 9.97
N GLY A 116 -0.60 -3.76 9.50
CA GLY A 116 -1.76 -3.00 9.09
C GLY A 116 -1.43 -2.16 7.87
N LEU A 117 -2.32 -1.21 7.59
CA LEU A 117 -2.17 -0.23 6.52
C LEU A 117 -1.96 1.15 7.13
N ALA A 118 -1.35 2.06 6.38
CA ALA A 118 -1.32 3.47 6.74
C ALA A 118 -1.62 4.35 5.53
N ILE A 119 -2.24 5.50 5.78
CA ILE A 119 -2.42 6.58 4.80
C ILE A 119 -1.87 7.84 5.43
N ILE A 120 -0.89 8.47 4.78
CA ILE A 120 -0.25 9.71 5.22
C ILE A 120 -0.67 10.83 4.28
N THR A 121 -1.14 11.94 4.82
CA THR A 121 -1.62 13.10 4.07
C THR A 121 -0.72 14.32 4.28
N ALA A 122 -0.51 15.09 3.21
CA ALA A 122 0.25 16.32 3.23
C ALA A 122 -0.45 17.44 4.01
N PRO A 123 0.31 18.43 4.52
CA PRO A 123 -0.28 19.60 5.16
C PRO A 123 -1.21 20.36 4.20
N GLY A 124 -2.44 20.63 4.63
CA GLY A 124 -3.46 21.31 3.82
C GLY A 124 -4.43 20.37 3.10
N ILE A 125 -4.21 19.05 3.16
CA ILE A 125 -5.21 18.06 2.76
C ILE A 125 -6.17 17.83 3.92
N GLU A 126 -7.44 18.21 3.73
CA GLU A 126 -8.49 18.01 4.71
C GLU A 126 -9.10 16.61 4.55
N VAL A 127 -9.13 15.83 5.63
CA VAL A 127 -9.77 14.51 5.65
C VAL A 127 -11.18 14.66 6.21
N ASP A 128 -12.17 14.36 5.39
CA ASP A 128 -13.60 14.41 5.75
C ASP A 128 -14.02 13.16 6.53
N THR A 129 -13.68 11.98 6.01
CA THR A 129 -14.03 10.70 6.65
C THR A 129 -12.94 9.65 6.46
N HIS A 130 -12.86 8.71 7.42
CA HIS A 130 -11.98 7.55 7.34
C HIS A 130 -12.48 6.40 8.20
N ASN A 131 -12.06 5.16 7.90
CA ASN A 131 -12.38 3.98 8.70
C ASN A 131 -11.23 3.48 9.61
N ALA A 132 -10.30 4.35 10.03
CA ALA A 132 -9.12 3.95 10.81
C ALA A 132 -9.44 3.19 12.12
N GLY A 133 -10.54 3.54 12.79
CA GLY A 133 -10.99 2.87 14.02
C GLY A 133 -11.60 1.48 13.78
N GLU A 134 -12.17 1.24 12.60
CA GLU A 134 -12.78 -0.02 12.21
C GLU A 134 -12.52 -0.30 10.71
N PRO A 135 -11.29 -0.70 10.34
CA PRO A 135 -10.97 -0.96 8.94
C PRO A 135 -11.82 -2.10 8.39
N ARG A 136 -12.23 -2.00 7.13
CA ARG A 136 -13.13 -2.99 6.52
C ARG A 136 -12.41 -4.33 6.38
N ASP A 137 -12.90 -5.37 7.06
CA ASP A 137 -12.44 -6.74 6.83
C ASP A 137 -12.91 -7.23 5.45
N ILE A 138 -11.97 -7.62 4.60
CA ILE A 138 -12.24 -8.18 3.27
C ILE A 138 -11.90 -9.67 3.19
N THR A 139 -11.40 -10.28 4.27
CA THR A 139 -10.88 -11.64 4.30
C THR A 139 -11.95 -12.68 3.97
N HIS A 140 -11.63 -13.59 3.04
CA HIS A 140 -12.43 -14.80 2.87
C HIS A 140 -11.99 -15.91 3.84
N ARG A 141 -12.87 -16.37 4.74
CA ARG A 141 -12.61 -17.47 5.69
C ARG A 141 -13.60 -18.61 5.42
N ARG A 142 -13.14 -19.70 4.79
CA ARG A 142 -14.01 -20.79 4.33
C ARG A 142 -14.12 -21.99 5.28
N GLU A 143 -13.25 -22.11 6.29
CA GLU A 143 -13.26 -23.25 7.23
C GLU A 143 -13.13 -22.80 8.70
N THR A 144 -13.93 -23.41 9.57
CA THR A 144 -14.06 -23.09 11.01
C THR A 144 -12.81 -23.45 11.83
N VAL A 145 -12.00 -24.43 11.41
CA VAL A 145 -10.85 -24.91 12.20
C VAL A 145 -9.59 -24.05 11.99
N VAL A 146 -9.40 -23.47 10.79
CA VAL A 146 -8.23 -22.62 10.45
C VAL A 146 -8.59 -21.12 10.46
N ARG A 147 -9.86 -20.78 10.75
CA ARG A 147 -10.39 -19.42 10.82
C ARG A 147 -9.57 -18.48 11.71
N HIS A 148 -8.99 -19.02 12.78
CA HIS A 148 -8.21 -18.28 13.78
C HIS A 148 -6.72 -18.14 13.43
N LEU A 149 -6.24 -18.83 12.38
CA LEU A 149 -4.84 -18.80 11.94
C LEU A 149 -4.63 -17.94 10.68
N LYS A 150 -5.69 -17.69 9.89
CA LYS A 150 -5.58 -16.85 8.69
C LYS A 150 -5.41 -15.38 9.10
N GLN A 151 -4.33 -14.77 8.61
CA GLN A 151 -4.11 -13.33 8.73
C GLN A 151 -5.27 -12.57 8.09
N THR A 152 -5.82 -11.62 8.84
CA THR A 152 -6.90 -10.76 8.36
C THR A 152 -6.37 -9.80 7.29
N ARG A 153 -7.11 -9.68 6.20
CA ARG A 153 -6.92 -8.71 5.13
C ARG A 153 -7.99 -7.62 5.28
N ILE A 154 -7.56 -6.38 5.20
CA ILE A 154 -8.40 -5.20 5.41
C ILE A 154 -8.32 -4.25 4.23
N CYS A 155 -9.34 -3.39 4.09
CA CYS A 155 -9.31 -2.21 3.25
C CYS A 155 -9.44 -0.95 4.12
N ALA A 156 -8.42 -0.09 4.03
CA ALA A 156 -8.41 1.25 4.60
C ALA A 156 -9.07 2.22 3.62
N HIS A 157 -9.93 3.09 4.13
CA HIS A 157 -10.62 4.13 3.36
C HIS A 157 -10.41 5.49 4.01
N VAL A 158 -10.07 6.46 3.18
CA VAL A 158 -10.01 7.90 3.52
C VAL A 158 -10.68 8.66 2.39
N ARG A 159 -11.60 9.55 2.74
CA ARG A 159 -12.05 10.62 1.85
C ARG A 159 -11.37 11.91 2.24
N PHE A 160 -10.80 12.60 1.26
CA PHE A 160 -10.13 13.87 1.48
C PHE A 160 -10.50 14.90 0.42
N MET A 161 -10.38 16.16 0.79
CA MET A 161 -10.50 17.30 -0.11
C MET A 161 -9.11 17.72 -0.57
N HIS A 162 -8.91 17.75 -1.89
CA HIS A 162 -7.71 18.32 -2.50
C HIS A 162 -8.10 19.53 -3.35
N PRO A 163 -7.35 20.65 -3.30
CA PRO A 163 -7.75 21.91 -3.94
C PRO A 163 -8.11 21.79 -5.42
N GLU A 164 -7.40 20.93 -6.17
CA GLU A 164 -7.55 20.83 -7.63
C GLU A 164 -8.42 19.65 -8.08
N THR A 165 -8.55 18.62 -7.25
CA THR A 165 -9.33 17.41 -7.61
C THR A 165 -10.68 17.39 -6.90
N GLY A 166 -10.93 18.30 -5.96
CA GLY A 166 -12.05 18.23 -5.04
C GLY A 166 -11.99 17.00 -4.14
N SER A 167 -13.16 16.51 -3.73
CA SER A 167 -13.31 15.31 -2.91
C SER A 167 -12.88 14.06 -3.67
N VAL A 168 -12.04 13.23 -3.03
CA VAL A 168 -11.53 11.96 -3.56
C VAL A 168 -11.70 10.86 -2.51
N ASP A 169 -12.27 9.72 -2.92
CA ASP A 169 -12.35 8.51 -2.12
C ASP A 169 -11.14 7.60 -2.41
N LEU A 170 -10.28 7.40 -1.42
CA LEU A 170 -9.06 6.59 -1.52
C LEU A 170 -9.15 5.32 -0.70
N PHE A 171 -8.87 4.20 -1.35
CA PHE A 171 -8.87 2.87 -0.78
C PHE A 171 -7.48 2.27 -0.85
N ASN A 172 -6.91 1.91 0.30
CA ASN A 172 -5.64 1.20 0.41
C ASN A 172 -5.93 -0.24 0.87
N THR A 173 -5.31 -1.24 0.24
CA THR A 173 -5.51 -2.65 0.57
C THR A 173 -4.23 -3.47 0.49
N HIS A 174 -4.27 -4.66 1.09
CA HIS A 174 -3.24 -5.68 0.89
C HIS A 174 -3.94 -7.04 0.85
N LEU A 175 -4.03 -7.67 -0.33
CA LEU A 175 -4.73 -8.96 -0.49
C LEU A 175 -3.86 -10.13 -0.01
N SER A 176 -4.49 -11.28 0.25
CA SER A 176 -3.75 -12.49 0.62
C SER A 176 -2.82 -12.95 -0.51
N LEU A 177 -1.68 -13.53 -0.13
CA LEU A 177 -0.94 -14.40 -1.05
C LEU A 177 -1.82 -15.59 -1.48
N PRO A 178 -1.63 -16.14 -2.69
CA PRO A 178 -2.17 -17.44 -3.04
C PRO A 178 -1.67 -18.50 -2.03
N SER A 179 -2.47 -19.54 -1.78
CA SER A 179 -2.11 -20.58 -0.81
C SER A 179 -0.78 -21.24 -1.19
N ALA A 180 0.24 -21.12 -0.33
CA ALA A 180 1.57 -21.70 -0.56
C ALA A 180 1.57 -23.25 -0.67
N PHE A 181 0.48 -23.90 -0.25
CA PHE A 181 0.25 -25.35 -0.35
C PHE A 181 -0.50 -25.77 -1.61
N ALA A 182 -0.93 -24.84 -2.46
CA ALA A 182 -1.49 -25.16 -3.77
C ALA A 182 -0.33 -25.58 -4.69
N LYS A 183 -0.39 -26.79 -5.28
CA LYS A 183 0.62 -27.28 -6.25
C LYS A 183 0.81 -26.26 -7.38
N GLU A 184 -0.23 -25.54 -7.73
CA GLU A 184 -0.26 -24.48 -8.74
C GLU A 184 0.71 -23.32 -8.43
N PHE A 185 0.99 -23.02 -7.16
CA PHE A 185 1.94 -21.98 -6.76
C PHE A 185 3.38 -22.31 -7.13
N TRP A 186 3.76 -23.59 -7.06
CA TRP A 186 5.12 -24.05 -7.37
C TRP A 186 5.30 -24.51 -8.81
N PHE A 187 4.23 -25.00 -9.46
CA PHE A 187 4.32 -25.73 -10.73
C PHE A 187 3.64 -25.07 -11.94
N LYS A 188 3.00 -23.90 -11.80
CA LYS A 188 2.43 -23.15 -12.95
C LYS A 188 3.08 -21.77 -13.08
N GLU A 189 3.17 -21.23 -14.30
CA GLU A 189 3.70 -19.87 -14.53
C GLU A 189 2.73 -18.78 -14.03
N GLN A 190 1.42 -19.04 -14.08
CA GLN A 190 0.36 -18.13 -13.61
C GLN A 190 -0.02 -18.40 -12.14
N ARG A 191 0.71 -17.77 -11.21
CA ARG A 191 0.69 -18.10 -9.75
C ARG A 191 -0.16 -17.15 -8.90
N MET A 192 -0.15 -15.86 -9.23
CA MET A 192 -0.66 -14.76 -8.38
C MET A 192 -1.96 -14.19 -8.95
N GLY A 193 -3.00 -14.07 -8.12
CA GLY A 193 -4.31 -13.53 -8.53
C GLY A 193 -5.28 -14.57 -9.10
N PHE A 194 -4.93 -15.86 -9.05
CA PHE A 194 -5.76 -16.98 -9.51
C PHE A 194 -6.43 -17.77 -8.36
N GLY A 195 -6.10 -17.45 -7.11
CA GLY A 195 -6.64 -18.14 -5.95
C GLY A 195 -8.10 -17.75 -5.67
N LYS A 196 -8.96 -18.74 -5.41
CA LYS A 196 -10.38 -18.52 -5.03
C LYS A 196 -10.54 -17.57 -3.83
N ASN A 197 -9.60 -17.61 -2.89
CA ASN A 197 -9.59 -16.71 -1.74
C ASN A 197 -9.39 -15.25 -2.15
N GLN A 198 -8.43 -14.98 -3.05
CA GLN A 198 -8.13 -13.63 -3.52
C GLN A 198 -9.30 -13.06 -4.33
N LEU A 199 -9.96 -13.90 -5.14
CA LEU A 199 -11.17 -13.51 -5.87
C LEU A 199 -12.30 -13.09 -4.92
N LYS A 200 -12.52 -13.83 -3.83
CA LYS A 200 -13.56 -13.42 -2.88
C LYS A 200 -13.15 -12.18 -2.07
N GLU A 201 -11.87 -12.03 -1.76
CA GLU A 201 -11.34 -10.82 -1.12
C GLU A 201 -11.51 -9.59 -2.01
N VAL A 202 -11.27 -9.72 -3.33
CA VAL A 202 -11.47 -8.61 -4.27
C VAL A 202 -12.95 -8.28 -4.49
N GLU A 203 -13.85 -9.27 -4.45
CA GLU A 203 -15.29 -9.01 -4.47
C GLU A 203 -15.73 -8.19 -3.24
N ASN A 204 -15.29 -8.59 -2.04
CA ASN A 204 -15.60 -7.88 -0.80
C ASN A 204 -15.02 -6.45 -0.81
N LEU A 205 -13.83 -6.27 -1.40
CA LEU A 205 -13.22 -4.96 -1.62
C LEU A 205 -14.09 -4.09 -2.53
N LEU A 206 -14.49 -4.61 -3.70
CA LEU A 206 -15.27 -3.86 -4.67
C LEU A 206 -16.67 -3.51 -4.14
N GLU A 207 -17.30 -4.39 -3.37
CA GLU A 207 -18.56 -4.10 -2.66
C GLU A 207 -18.38 -2.94 -1.66
N PHE A 208 -17.28 -2.93 -0.91
CA PHE A 208 -16.98 -1.82 0.01
C PHE A 208 -16.72 -0.51 -0.74
N VAL A 209 -15.96 -0.55 -1.84
CA VAL A 209 -15.70 0.63 -2.67
C VAL A 209 -17.01 1.20 -3.20
N GLU A 210 -17.89 0.35 -3.74
CA GLU A 210 -19.17 0.80 -4.32
C GLU A 210 -20.09 1.43 -3.27
N THR A 211 -20.11 0.88 -2.06
CA THR A 211 -20.95 1.39 -0.96
C THR A 211 -20.37 2.64 -0.30
N ALA A 212 -19.05 2.81 -0.29
CA ALA A 212 -18.38 3.91 0.38
C ALA A 212 -18.12 5.12 -0.54
N LYS A 213 -17.94 4.93 -1.85
CA LYS A 213 -17.63 6.03 -2.77
C LYS A 213 -18.77 7.04 -2.84
N THR A 214 -18.43 8.30 -3.09
CA THR A 214 -19.40 9.39 -3.29
C THR A 214 -19.43 9.98 -4.70
N SER A 215 -18.45 9.64 -5.52
CA SER A 215 -18.34 10.09 -6.91
C SER A 215 -17.46 9.13 -7.72
N ASP A 216 -17.20 9.48 -8.98
CA ASP A 216 -16.23 8.76 -9.82
C ASP A 216 -14.77 9.15 -9.54
N ARG A 217 -14.52 10.03 -8.56
CA ARG A 217 -13.18 10.38 -8.09
C ARG A 217 -12.71 9.38 -7.04
N VAL A 218 -12.47 8.17 -7.51
CA VAL A 218 -12.07 7.02 -6.68
C VAL A 218 -10.65 6.60 -7.03
N ILE A 219 -9.88 6.21 -6.02
CA ILE A 219 -8.53 5.65 -6.18
C ILE A 219 -8.44 4.40 -5.31
N ILE A 220 -8.00 3.29 -5.90
CA ILE A 220 -7.75 2.04 -5.18
C ILE A 220 -6.29 1.66 -5.40
N VAL A 221 -5.55 1.51 -4.32
CA VAL A 221 -4.12 1.20 -4.35
C VAL A 221 -3.76 0.07 -3.41
N GLY A 222 -2.63 -0.56 -3.68
CA GLY A 222 -1.95 -1.40 -2.72
C GLY A 222 -1.32 -2.63 -3.35
N ASP A 223 -0.95 -3.57 -2.49
CA ASP A 223 -0.40 -4.86 -2.89
C ASP A 223 -1.55 -5.86 -3.08
N PHE A 224 -1.88 -6.16 -4.33
CA PHE A 224 -2.96 -7.10 -4.65
C PHE A 224 -2.48 -8.55 -4.63
N ASN A 225 -1.17 -8.82 -4.50
CA ASN A 225 -0.60 -10.15 -4.67
C ASN A 225 -1.14 -10.86 -5.93
N ALA A 226 -1.33 -10.08 -7.00
CA ALA A 226 -1.98 -10.49 -8.23
C ALA A 226 -1.23 -9.89 -9.43
N LEU A 227 -0.97 -10.71 -10.45
CA LEU A 227 -0.32 -10.24 -11.68
C LEU A 227 -1.32 -9.53 -12.59
N PRO A 228 -0.86 -8.62 -13.46
CA PRO A 228 -1.63 -8.20 -14.63
C PRO A 228 -2.23 -9.40 -15.36
N GLY A 229 -3.47 -9.27 -15.83
CA GLY A 229 -4.17 -10.34 -16.55
C GLY A 229 -4.74 -11.47 -15.70
N SER A 230 -4.38 -11.56 -14.42
CA SER A 230 -4.97 -12.54 -13.50
C SER A 230 -6.48 -12.31 -13.30
N PRO A 231 -7.24 -13.33 -12.88
CA PRO A 231 -8.66 -13.19 -12.56
C PRO A 231 -8.96 -12.05 -11.57
N VAL A 232 -8.12 -11.86 -10.54
CA VAL A 232 -8.24 -10.71 -9.62
C VAL A 232 -8.08 -9.38 -10.36
N TYR A 233 -7.03 -9.24 -11.17
CA TYR A 233 -6.79 -8.02 -11.94
C TYR A 233 -7.95 -7.71 -12.91
N GLN A 234 -8.41 -8.73 -13.65
CA GLN A 234 -9.54 -8.61 -14.57
C GLN A 234 -10.84 -8.26 -13.83
N ARG A 235 -11.05 -8.81 -12.63
CA ARG A 235 -12.23 -8.51 -11.83
C ARG A 235 -12.30 -7.05 -11.39
N VAL A 236 -11.15 -6.45 -11.05
CA VAL A 236 -11.05 -5.01 -10.71
C VAL A 236 -11.23 -4.14 -11.96
N ARG A 237 -10.50 -4.44 -13.05
CA ARG A 237 -10.62 -3.74 -14.34
C ARG A 237 -12.01 -3.83 -14.96
N GLY A 238 -12.73 -4.92 -14.71
CA GLY A 238 -14.10 -5.14 -15.18
C GLY A 238 -15.17 -4.57 -14.25
N ALA A 239 -14.81 -4.04 -13.08
CA ALA A 239 -15.74 -3.33 -12.22
C ALA A 239 -16.04 -1.95 -12.84
N LEU A 240 -17.31 -1.56 -12.83
CA LEU A 240 -17.80 -0.40 -13.56
C LEU A 240 -17.01 0.87 -13.22
N GLY A 241 -16.44 1.50 -14.24
CA GLY A 241 -15.74 2.78 -14.13
C GLY A 241 -14.31 2.72 -13.60
N LEU A 242 -13.79 1.55 -13.19
CA LEU A 242 -12.41 1.40 -12.75
C LEU A 242 -11.47 1.10 -13.90
N ARG A 243 -10.31 1.77 -13.90
CA ARG A 243 -9.23 1.58 -14.87
C ARG A 243 -7.88 1.47 -14.19
N ASP A 244 -6.90 0.93 -14.91
CA ASP A 244 -5.47 0.96 -14.57
C ASP A 244 -4.83 2.12 -15.35
N PRO A 245 -4.70 3.31 -14.72
CA PRO A 245 -4.10 4.46 -15.38
C PRO A 245 -2.61 4.29 -15.68
N TYR A 246 -1.89 3.43 -14.95
CA TYR A 246 -0.47 3.17 -15.27
C TYR A 246 -0.38 2.51 -16.64
N ALA A 247 -1.15 1.42 -16.84
CA ALA A 247 -1.20 0.71 -18.10
C ALA A 247 -1.64 1.62 -19.26
N GLU A 248 -2.64 2.48 -19.04
CA GLU A 248 -3.13 3.44 -20.04
C GLU A 248 -2.08 4.49 -20.43
N ARG A 249 -1.33 5.02 -19.45
CA ARG A 249 -0.32 6.07 -19.71
C ARG A 249 0.95 5.52 -20.35
N THR A 250 1.29 4.27 -20.08
CA THR A 250 2.46 3.61 -20.68
C THR A 250 2.14 2.86 -21.96
N SER A 251 0.84 2.73 -22.33
CA SER A 251 0.37 1.97 -23.49
C SER A 251 0.88 0.52 -23.51
N LEU A 252 1.12 -0.07 -22.34
CA LEU A 252 1.64 -1.43 -22.24
C LEU A 252 0.47 -2.43 -22.34
N SER A 253 0.69 -3.49 -23.10
CA SER A 253 -0.17 -4.68 -23.04
C SER A 253 -0.10 -5.32 -21.65
N VAL A 254 -1.05 -6.23 -21.36
CA VAL A 254 -1.06 -6.97 -20.09
C VAL A 254 0.25 -7.74 -19.85
N ASP A 255 0.80 -8.34 -20.91
CA ASP A 255 2.02 -9.13 -20.82
C ASP A 255 3.24 -8.25 -20.61
N GLU A 256 3.34 -7.12 -21.32
CA GLU A 256 4.43 -6.15 -21.11
C GLU A 256 4.34 -5.50 -19.72
N LEU A 257 3.12 -5.21 -19.25
CA LEU A 257 2.89 -4.67 -17.91
C LEU A 257 3.38 -5.63 -16.83
N ALA A 258 3.19 -6.94 -17.01
CA ALA A 258 3.71 -7.96 -16.09
C ALA A 258 5.25 -7.99 -16.03
N GLN A 259 5.94 -7.49 -17.07
CA GLN A 259 7.40 -7.34 -17.12
C GLN A 259 7.93 -6.05 -16.48
N VAL A 260 7.06 -5.21 -15.90
CA VAL A 260 7.45 -4.02 -15.13
C VAL A 260 7.26 -4.31 -13.63
N PRO A 261 8.22 -5.00 -12.98
CA PRO A 261 8.01 -5.52 -11.65
C PRO A 261 7.93 -4.40 -10.62
N THR A 262 7.07 -4.58 -9.63
CA THR A 262 7.01 -3.75 -8.42
C THR A 262 7.53 -4.50 -7.20
N ALA A 263 7.74 -5.81 -7.31
CA ALA A 263 8.22 -6.67 -6.25
C ALA A 263 9.23 -7.72 -6.75
N GLY A 264 10.07 -8.23 -5.85
CA GLY A 264 10.99 -9.31 -6.15
C GLY A 264 11.34 -10.20 -4.97
N PHE A 265 11.44 -11.49 -5.24
CA PHE A 265 11.84 -12.51 -4.27
C PHE A 265 12.88 -13.44 -4.90
N MET A 266 14.10 -13.45 -4.37
CA MET A 266 15.26 -14.13 -4.98
C MET A 266 15.45 -13.68 -6.45
N ALA A 267 15.42 -14.60 -7.42
CA ALA A 267 15.50 -14.30 -8.86
C ALA A 267 14.14 -13.94 -9.48
N LEU A 268 13.02 -14.13 -8.75
CA LEU A 268 11.68 -13.89 -9.27
C LEU A 268 11.34 -12.40 -9.21
N ARG A 269 10.58 -11.95 -10.20
CA ARG A 269 10.15 -10.56 -10.38
C ARG A 269 8.66 -10.55 -10.69
N PHE A 270 7.93 -9.65 -10.04
CA PHE A 270 6.47 -9.61 -10.13
C PHE A 270 5.96 -8.17 -10.14
N ARG A 271 4.87 -7.91 -10.86
CA ARG A 271 4.05 -6.71 -10.69
C ARG A 271 2.84 -7.02 -9.83
N LEU A 272 2.92 -6.69 -8.54
CA LEU A 272 1.90 -7.02 -7.54
C LEU A 272 1.21 -5.78 -6.96
N ASP A 273 1.88 -4.63 -7.04
CA ASP A 273 1.38 -3.36 -6.56
C ASP A 273 0.66 -2.66 -7.70
N HIS A 274 -0.61 -2.34 -7.47
CA HIS A 274 -1.47 -1.74 -8.49
C HIS A 274 -2.06 -0.43 -8.01
N LEU A 275 -2.38 0.41 -8.99
CA LEU A 275 -3.16 1.61 -8.83
C LEU A 275 -4.32 1.53 -9.82
N PHE A 276 -5.53 1.58 -9.31
CA PHE A 276 -6.76 1.71 -10.08
C PHE A 276 -7.45 3.02 -9.77
N SER A 277 -8.16 3.57 -10.74
CA SER A 277 -8.83 4.87 -10.62
C SER A 277 -10.21 4.83 -11.26
N GLY A 278 -11.13 5.62 -10.73
CA GLY A 278 -12.38 5.96 -11.40
C GLY A 278 -12.18 6.94 -12.56
N ALA A 279 -13.24 7.16 -13.34
CA ALA A 279 -13.24 8.05 -14.50
C ALA A 279 -13.15 9.55 -14.13
N GLY A 280 -13.51 9.92 -12.89
CA GLY A 280 -13.51 11.31 -12.43
C GLY A 280 -12.11 11.93 -12.24
N LEU A 281 -11.04 11.16 -12.47
CA LEU A 281 -9.65 11.60 -12.34
C LEU A 281 -8.88 11.30 -13.62
N ARG A 282 -8.12 12.28 -14.13
CA ARG A 282 -7.22 12.14 -15.27
C ARG A 282 -5.77 12.08 -14.79
N TRP A 283 -5.07 10.99 -15.09
CA TRP A 283 -3.68 10.78 -14.70
C TRP A 283 -2.72 11.44 -15.69
N GLU A 284 -1.79 12.24 -15.18
CA GLU A 284 -0.85 13.03 -16.00
C GLU A 284 0.46 12.27 -16.24
N ASN A 285 1.03 11.66 -15.20
CA ASN A 285 2.30 10.93 -15.27
C ASN A 285 2.43 9.92 -14.11
N PHE A 286 3.43 9.06 -14.23
CA PHE A 286 3.89 8.14 -13.19
C PHE A 286 5.36 8.38 -12.82
N ASP A 287 5.77 9.64 -12.88
CA ASP A 287 7.17 10.05 -12.70
C ASP A 287 7.66 9.67 -11.29
N GLY A 288 8.76 8.92 -11.25
CA GLY A 288 9.32 8.37 -10.02
C GLY A 288 8.97 6.90 -9.77
N THR A 289 7.98 6.34 -10.48
CA THR A 289 7.80 4.89 -10.52
C THR A 289 8.95 4.27 -11.30
N ARG A 290 9.68 3.37 -10.66
CA ARG A 290 10.80 2.61 -11.27
C ARG A 290 10.61 1.13 -10.98
N PRO A 291 10.95 0.23 -11.92
CA PRO A 291 10.78 -1.19 -11.71
C PRO A 291 11.68 -1.70 -10.60
N PHE A 292 11.25 -2.77 -9.94
CA PHE A 292 12.03 -3.46 -8.93
C PHE A 292 13.35 -3.96 -9.53
N GLY A 293 14.45 -3.68 -8.83
CA GLY A 293 15.82 -3.99 -9.29
C GLY A 293 16.49 -2.87 -10.06
N ASP A 294 15.81 -1.75 -10.35
CA ASP A 294 16.45 -0.56 -10.88
C ASP A 294 17.38 0.07 -9.82
N THR A 295 18.69 -0.03 -10.06
CA THR A 295 19.72 0.48 -9.15
C THR A 295 19.76 2.00 -9.03
N TRP A 296 19.13 2.72 -9.97
CA TRP A 296 18.99 4.17 -9.93
C TRP A 296 17.78 4.64 -9.11
N SER A 297 16.91 3.71 -8.69
CA SER A 297 15.78 4.03 -7.83
C SER A 297 16.25 4.39 -6.42
N THR A 298 15.72 5.50 -5.87
CA THR A 298 15.96 5.89 -4.46
C THR A 298 15.44 4.83 -3.47
N PHE A 299 14.51 3.99 -3.94
CA PHE A 299 13.88 2.92 -3.16
C PHE A 299 14.60 1.57 -3.31
N ASN A 300 15.67 1.49 -4.11
CA ASN A 300 16.38 0.24 -4.35
C ASN A 300 16.90 -0.38 -3.04
N GLY A 301 16.53 -1.63 -2.80
CA GLY A 301 16.96 -2.40 -1.62
C GLY A 301 16.40 -1.88 -0.29
N LEU A 302 15.36 -1.05 -0.28
CA LEU A 302 14.68 -0.60 0.94
C LEU A 302 13.56 -1.55 1.37
N SER A 303 12.91 -2.20 0.42
CA SER A 303 11.90 -3.25 0.58
C SER A 303 12.08 -4.31 -0.51
N ASP A 304 11.40 -5.45 -0.37
CA ASP A 304 11.14 -6.40 -1.46
C ASP A 304 10.13 -5.88 -2.49
N HIS A 305 9.56 -4.69 -2.25
CA HIS A 305 8.76 -3.92 -3.18
C HIS A 305 9.41 -2.56 -3.53
N VAL A 306 8.90 -1.90 -4.57
CA VAL A 306 9.17 -0.51 -4.94
C VAL A 306 7.84 0.23 -5.12
N PRO A 307 7.79 1.55 -4.84
CA PRO A 307 6.54 2.29 -4.89
C PRO A 307 6.02 2.48 -6.32
N VAL A 308 4.69 2.50 -6.44
CA VAL A 308 4.00 3.11 -7.59
C VAL A 308 3.66 4.55 -7.21
N ILE A 309 4.10 5.48 -8.04
CA ILE A 309 3.98 6.94 -7.84
C ILE A 309 3.29 7.54 -9.06
N GLY A 310 2.16 8.21 -8.86
CA GLY A 310 1.45 8.85 -9.95
C GLY A 310 0.84 10.19 -9.57
N SER A 311 0.58 11.01 -10.59
CA SER A 311 0.00 12.34 -10.43
C SER A 311 -1.27 12.47 -11.26
N CYS A 312 -2.35 13.02 -10.71
CA CYS A 312 -3.63 13.18 -11.39
C CYS A 312 -4.30 14.53 -11.11
N VAL A 313 -5.27 14.87 -11.95
CA VAL A 313 -6.15 16.02 -11.78
C VAL A 313 -7.61 15.57 -11.90
N ALA A 314 -8.58 16.43 -11.59
CA ALA A 314 -9.97 16.15 -11.91
C ALA A 314 -10.13 15.95 -13.42
N SER A 315 -10.91 14.94 -13.81
CA SER A 315 -11.43 14.90 -15.18
C SER A 315 -12.49 15.99 -15.32
N SER A 316 -12.41 16.74 -16.42
CA SER A 316 -13.46 17.64 -16.89
C SER A 316 -14.73 16.87 -17.22
#